data_AF-A0A444JZN1-F1
#
_entry.id   AF-A0A444JZN1-F1
#
_cell.length_a   1.000
_cell.length_b   1.000
_cell.length_c   1.000
_cell.angle_alpha   90.00
_cell.angle_beta   90.00
_cell.angle_gamma   90.00
#
_symmetry.space_group_name_H-M   'P 1'
#
loop_
_entity.id
_entity.type
_entity.pdbx_description
1 polymer ?
#
loop_
_entity_poly.entity_id
_entity_poly.type
_entity_poly.pdbx_seq_one_letter_code
_entity_poly.pdbx_strand_id
1 'polypeptide(L)'
;HGLPAGFARRIARNAQLIMAEESHLGQVADPASGSGAVEALTDDLCTAAWEEFQRIEAEGGVLASLQQGYIQNRVQTAAAKRNGAYRAGERGIVGTTLYRAGTERPVETLPQERRPALTEGVATCEPLFPVRIDQSIGAGS
;
A
#
# COMPACT_ATOMS: atom_id res chain seq x y z
N HIS A 1 7.63 -1.42 -13.91
CA HIS A 1 7.10 -2.31 -14.97
C HIS A 1 5.68 -1.87 -15.32
N GLY A 2 5.23 -2.15 -16.54
CA GLY A 2 3.91 -1.75 -17.03
C GLY A 2 2.76 -2.60 -16.46
N LEU A 3 1.63 -2.64 -17.16
CA LEU A 3 0.44 -3.39 -16.75
C LEU A 3 0.67 -4.91 -16.87
N PRO A 4 -0.02 -5.74 -16.04
CA PRO A 4 0.18 -7.19 -16.06
C PRO A 4 -0.27 -7.79 -17.40
N ALA A 5 0.59 -8.59 -18.04
CA ALA A 5 0.27 -9.36 -19.24
C ALA A 5 -0.64 -10.56 -18.92
N GLY A 6 -1.04 -11.32 -19.95
CA GLY A 6 -2.01 -12.42 -19.82
C GLY A 6 -1.62 -13.48 -18.78
N PHE A 7 -0.34 -13.87 -18.75
CA PHE A 7 0.16 -14.84 -17.78
C PHE A 7 0.08 -14.33 -16.33
N ALA A 8 0.55 -13.11 -16.07
CA ALA A 8 0.50 -12.49 -14.75
C ALA A 8 -0.94 -12.33 -14.24
N ARG A 9 -1.86 -11.90 -15.12
CA ARG A 9 -3.29 -11.81 -14.77
C ARG A 9 -3.91 -13.16 -14.45
N ARG A 10 -3.54 -14.22 -15.18
CA ARG A 10 -3.99 -15.58 -14.88
C ARG A 10 -3.55 -16.03 -13.49
N ILE A 11 -2.28 -15.78 -13.13
CA ILE A 11 -1.77 -16.11 -11.79
C ILE A 11 -2.55 -15.34 -10.72
N ALA A 12 -2.71 -14.02 -10.87
CA ALA A 12 -3.41 -13.19 -9.90
C ALA A 12 -4.86 -13.65 -9.66
N ARG A 13 -5.59 -14.00 -10.72
CA ARG A 13 -6.94 -14.56 -10.61
C ARG A 13 -6.94 -15.94 -9.97
N ASN A 14 -6.04 -16.83 -10.40
CA ASN A 14 -6.00 -18.20 -9.89
C ASN A 14 -5.65 -18.25 -8.39
N ALA A 15 -4.84 -17.32 -7.88
CA ALA A 15 -4.60 -17.21 -6.44
C ALA A 15 -5.91 -17.01 -5.66
N GLN A 16 -6.83 -16.16 -6.17
CA GLN A 16 -8.15 -15.98 -5.56
C GLN A 16 -9.03 -17.23 -5.68
N LEU A 17 -9.00 -17.91 -6.84
CA LEU A 17 -9.76 -19.14 -7.04
C LEU A 17 -9.29 -20.26 -6.09
N ILE A 18 -7.99 -20.42 -5.90
CA ILE A 18 -7.44 -21.40 -4.95
C ILE A 18 -7.88 -21.05 -3.52
N MET A 19 -7.81 -19.78 -3.11
CA MET A 19 -8.29 -19.36 -1.79
C MET A 19 -9.80 -19.57 -1.59
N ALA A 20 -10.60 -19.42 -2.65
CA ALA A 20 -12.05 -19.60 -2.57
C ALA A 20 -12.46 -21.08 -2.56
N GLU A 21 -11.92 -21.87 -3.48
CA GLU A 21 -12.40 -23.22 -3.79
C GLU A 21 -11.61 -24.33 -3.09
N GLU A 22 -10.33 -24.09 -2.76
CA GLU A 22 -9.43 -25.16 -2.28
C GLU A 22 -8.94 -24.94 -0.85
N SER A 23 -8.80 -23.69 -0.38
CA SER A 23 -8.20 -23.43 0.93
C SER A 23 -9.17 -23.51 2.11
N HIS A 24 -10.47 -23.71 1.87
CA HIS A 24 -11.51 -23.82 2.89
C HIS A 24 -11.67 -22.59 3.81
N LEU A 25 -11.01 -21.47 3.48
CA LEU A 25 -11.00 -20.26 4.32
C LEU A 25 -12.39 -19.64 4.48
N GLY A 26 -13.26 -19.82 3.47
CA GLY A 26 -14.63 -19.29 3.48
C GLY A 26 -15.66 -20.18 4.17
N GLN A 27 -15.28 -21.30 4.79
CA GLN A 27 -16.24 -22.22 5.42
C GLN A 27 -16.76 -21.72 6.78
N VAL A 28 -16.03 -20.84 7.43
CA VAL A 28 -16.41 -20.23 8.72
C VAL A 28 -16.37 -18.72 8.55
N ALA A 29 -17.40 -18.03 9.05
CA ALA A 29 -17.41 -16.59 9.12
C ALA A 29 -16.39 -16.13 10.18
N ASP A 30 -15.45 -15.27 9.77
CA ASP A 30 -14.39 -14.72 10.60
C ASP A 30 -13.62 -15.76 11.45
N PRO A 31 -12.75 -16.58 10.83
CA PRO A 31 -11.98 -17.60 11.54
C PRO A 31 -10.95 -17.02 12.53
N ALA A 32 -10.69 -15.70 12.49
CA ALA A 32 -9.75 -15.05 13.40
C ALA A 32 -10.41 -14.54 14.68
N SER A 33 -11.75 -14.53 14.76
CA SER A 33 -12.52 -14.10 15.93
C SER A 33 -12.04 -14.83 17.20
N GLY A 34 -11.80 -14.05 18.25
CA GLY A 34 -11.33 -14.54 19.55
C GLY A 34 -9.82 -14.79 19.64
N SER A 35 -9.07 -14.58 18.55
CA SER A 35 -7.61 -14.61 18.59
C SER A 35 -7.10 -13.37 19.35
N GLY A 36 -6.61 -13.55 20.58
CA GLY A 36 -6.17 -12.43 21.41
C GLY A 36 -5.17 -11.47 20.76
N ALA A 37 -4.33 -11.96 19.84
CA ALA A 37 -3.41 -11.10 19.08
C ALA A 37 -4.11 -10.29 17.97
N VAL A 38 -5.08 -10.89 17.27
CA VAL A 38 -5.83 -10.19 16.21
C VAL A 38 -6.82 -9.22 16.81
N GLU A 39 -7.49 -9.58 17.90
CA GLU A 39 -8.40 -8.71 18.64
C GLU A 39 -7.66 -7.48 19.18
N ALA A 40 -6.51 -7.67 19.84
CA ALA A 40 -5.70 -6.55 20.33
C ALA A 40 -5.23 -5.62 19.19
N LEU A 41 -4.77 -6.18 18.07
CA LEU A 41 -4.38 -5.38 16.89
C LEU A 41 -5.57 -4.64 16.28
N THR A 42 -6.76 -5.23 16.35
CA THR A 42 -8.00 -4.61 15.87
C THR A 42 -8.37 -3.41 16.73
N ASP A 43 -8.31 -3.55 18.06
CA ASP A 43 -8.56 -2.47 19.00
C ASP A 43 -7.55 -1.32 18.84
N ASP A 44 -6.26 -1.64 18.70
CA ASP A 44 -5.20 -0.65 18.46
C ASP A 44 -5.44 0.11 17.15
N LEU A 45 -5.82 -0.59 16.08
CA LEU A 45 -6.09 0.02 14.78
C LEU A 45 -7.34 0.92 14.83
N CYS A 46 -8.41 0.46 15.47
CA CYS A 46 -9.63 1.23 15.67
C CYS A 46 -9.37 2.51 16.47
N THR A 47 -8.58 2.41 17.54
CA THR A 47 -8.21 3.55 18.39
C THR A 47 -7.41 4.57 17.58
N ALA A 48 -6.36 4.14 16.89
CA ALA A 48 -5.53 5.03 16.07
C ALA A 48 -6.31 5.68 14.91
N ALA A 49 -7.21 4.93 14.26
CA ALA A 49 -8.07 5.46 13.20
C ALA A 49 -9.07 6.49 13.73
N TRP A 50 -9.65 6.25 14.92
CA TRP A 50 -10.57 7.17 15.57
C TRP A 50 -9.90 8.48 15.99
N GLU A 51 -8.67 8.42 16.48
CA GLU A 51 -7.86 9.59 16.79
C GLU A 51 -7.51 10.40 15.52
N GLU A 52 -7.14 9.73 14.43
CA GLU A 52 -6.85 10.39 13.16
C GLU A 52 -8.12 11.03 12.58
N PHE A 53 -9.27 10.37 12.69
CA PHE A 53 -10.56 10.91 12.28
C PHE A 53 -10.90 12.20 13.03
N GLN A 54 -10.81 12.19 14.36
CA GLN A 54 -11.05 13.38 15.19
C GLN A 54 -10.09 14.53 14.85
N ARG A 55 -8.81 14.22 14.54
CA ARG A 55 -7.85 15.22 14.09
C ARG A 55 -8.27 15.87 12.77
N ILE A 56 -8.73 15.08 11.81
CA ILE A 56 -9.25 15.61 10.53
C ILE A 56 -10.48 16.50 10.76
N GLU A 57 -11.39 16.11 11.64
CA GLU A 57 -12.55 16.95 11.99
C GLU A 57 -12.13 18.27 12.65
N ALA A 58 -11.16 18.23 13.57
CA ALA A 58 -10.60 19.43 14.20
C ALA A 58 -9.86 20.36 13.21
N GLU A 59 -9.32 19.81 12.12
CA GLU A 59 -8.71 20.56 11.01
C GLU A 59 -9.74 21.25 10.09
N GLY A 60 -11.03 21.14 10.40
CA GLY A 60 -12.13 21.69 9.59
C GLY A 60 -12.71 20.68 8.59
N GLY A 61 -12.46 19.39 8.81
CA GLY A 61 -12.93 18.29 7.97
C GLY A 61 -11.95 17.94 6.84
N VAL A 62 -12.26 16.84 6.14
CA VAL A 62 -11.35 16.23 5.14
C VAL A 62 -10.94 17.18 4.00
N LEU A 63 -11.85 18.02 3.50
CA LEU A 63 -11.54 18.93 2.40
C LEU A 63 -10.57 20.03 2.83
N ALA A 64 -10.81 20.65 3.98
CA ALA A 64 -9.92 21.66 4.54
C ALA A 64 -8.55 21.06 4.87
N SER A 65 -8.52 19.84 5.41
CA SER A 65 -7.29 19.11 5.72
C SER A 65 -6.45 18.82 4.46
N LEU A 66 -7.10 18.40 3.37
CA LEU A 66 -6.45 18.18 2.07
C LEU A 66 -5.94 19.48 1.44
N GLN A 67 -6.73 20.55 1.47
CA GLN A 67 -6.33 21.86 0.91
C GLN A 67 -5.13 22.47 1.65
N GLN A 68 -5.08 22.28 2.97
CA GLN A 68 -3.97 22.73 3.81
C GLN A 68 -2.76 21.79 3.76
N GLY A 69 -2.87 20.63 3.10
CA GLY A 69 -1.77 19.69 2.92
C GLY A 69 -1.49 18.79 4.14
N TYR A 70 -2.35 18.77 5.15
CA TYR A 70 -2.10 18.03 6.40
C TYR A 70 -2.03 16.52 6.18
N ILE A 71 -2.99 15.95 5.43
CA ILE A 71 -2.99 14.52 5.09
C ILE A 71 -1.75 14.15 4.27
N GLN A 72 -1.37 14.99 3.31
CA GLN A 72 -0.20 14.78 2.46
C GLN A 72 1.07 14.74 3.29
N ASN A 73 1.25 15.71 4.19
CA ASN A 73 2.39 15.76 5.10
C ASN A 73 2.46 14.53 6.00
N ARG A 74 1.32 14.04 6.52
CA ARG A 74 1.26 12.81 7.32
C ARG A 74 1.66 11.58 6.52
N VAL A 75 1.13 11.41 5.30
CA VAL A 75 1.49 10.29 4.41
C VAL A 75 2.96 10.33 4.02
N GLN A 76 3.48 11.51 3.65
CA GLN A 76 4.89 11.68 3.30
C GLN A 76 5.82 11.40 4.49
N THR A 77 5.45 11.82 5.70
CA THR A 77 6.21 11.52 6.93
C THR A 77 6.24 10.02 7.20
N ALA A 78 5.10 9.33 7.10
CA ALA A 78 5.03 7.88 7.27
C ALA A 78 5.85 7.14 6.21
N ALA A 79 5.81 7.60 4.95
CA ALA A 79 6.60 7.06 3.87
C ALA A 79 8.11 7.29 4.08
N ALA A 80 8.53 8.48 4.53
CA ALA A 80 9.91 8.81 4.82
C ALA A 80 10.47 7.94 5.95
N LYS A 81 9.71 7.77 7.05
CA LYS A 81 10.08 6.86 8.15
C LYS A 81 10.24 5.42 7.65
N ARG A 82 9.29 4.93 6.85
CA ARG A 82 9.35 3.59 6.25
C ARG A 82 10.57 3.41 5.35
N ASN A 83 10.84 4.38 4.48
CA ASN A 83 11.99 4.35 3.57
C ASN A 83 13.31 4.41 4.35
N GLY A 84 13.38 5.19 5.43
CA GLY A 84 14.51 5.23 6.36
C GLY A 84 14.83 3.85 6.94
N ALA A 85 13.81 3.13 7.45
CA ALA A 85 13.98 1.79 8.00
C ALA A 85 14.51 0.77 6.97
N TYR A 86 14.08 0.86 5.70
CA TYR A 86 14.66 0.04 4.63
C TYR A 86 16.13 0.39 4.33
N ARG A 87 16.47 1.68 4.29
CA ARG A 87 17.85 2.13 4.05
C ARG A 87 18.79 1.80 5.21
N ALA A 88 18.27 1.80 6.44
CA ALA A 88 18.99 1.41 7.65
C ALA A 88 19.16 -0.12 7.79
N GLY A 89 18.52 -0.92 6.93
CA GLY A 89 18.58 -2.38 6.99
C GLY A 89 17.69 -3.02 8.06
N GLU A 90 16.89 -2.23 8.78
CA GLU A 90 15.90 -2.72 9.75
C GLU A 90 14.76 -3.50 9.07
N ARG A 91 14.53 -3.21 7.79
CA ARG A 91 13.54 -3.91 6.95
C ARG A 91 14.20 -4.43 5.68
N GLY A 92 13.86 -5.68 5.34
CA GLY A 92 14.34 -6.35 4.13
C GLY A 92 13.28 -6.47 3.04
N ILE A 93 13.71 -6.45 1.78
CA ILE A 93 12.93 -6.79 0.61
C ILE A 93 13.70 -7.89 -0.14
N VAL A 94 13.16 -9.11 -0.13
CA VAL A 94 13.76 -10.25 -0.83
C VAL A 94 13.79 -9.97 -2.34
N GLY A 95 14.94 -10.25 -2.96
CA GLY A 95 15.22 -9.96 -4.37
C GLY A 95 15.64 -8.52 -4.66
N THR A 96 15.52 -7.60 -3.70
CA THR A 96 15.93 -6.18 -3.87
C THR A 96 17.06 -5.81 -2.91
N THR A 97 16.78 -5.74 -1.61
CA THR A 97 17.79 -5.41 -0.57
C THR A 97 18.41 -6.66 0.04
N LEU A 98 17.67 -7.78 0.06
CA LEU A 98 18.14 -9.08 0.50
C LEU A 98 18.18 -10.05 -0.68
N TYR A 99 19.21 -10.89 -0.77
CA TYR A 99 19.31 -11.98 -1.74
C TYR A 99 19.07 -11.54 -3.21
N ARG A 100 19.72 -10.45 -3.63
CA ARG A 100 19.60 -9.94 -5.01
C ARG A 100 20.11 -10.98 -6.01
N ALA A 101 19.31 -11.26 -7.04
CA ALA A 101 19.70 -12.13 -8.13
C ALA A 101 20.77 -11.44 -9.00
N GLY A 102 21.76 -12.21 -9.47
CA GLY A 102 22.79 -11.68 -10.38
C GLY A 102 22.26 -11.37 -11.79
N THR A 103 21.13 -11.95 -12.18
CA THR A 103 20.47 -11.67 -13.46
C THR A 103 18.96 -11.73 -13.28
N GLU A 104 18.26 -10.70 -13.76
CA GLU A 104 16.80 -10.66 -13.72
C GLU A 104 16.20 -11.48 -14.86
N ARG A 105 15.11 -12.20 -14.56
CA ARG A 105 14.33 -12.91 -15.57
C ARG A 105 13.50 -11.89 -16.36
N PRO A 106 13.48 -11.95 -17.71
CA PRO A 106 12.61 -11.07 -18.50
C PRO A 106 11.14 -11.35 -18.18
N VAL A 107 10.36 -10.28 -18.02
CA VAL A 107 8.92 -10.33 -17.75
C VAL A 107 8.16 -9.59 -18.85
N GLU A 108 7.12 -10.21 -19.39
CA GLU A 108 6.21 -9.57 -20.33
C GLU A 108 5.29 -8.60 -19.58
N THR A 109 5.30 -7.33 -19.99
CA THR A 109 4.37 -6.31 -19.48
C THR A 109 3.73 -5.55 -20.63
N LEU A 110 2.49 -5.11 -20.41
CA LEU A 110 1.82 -4.23 -21.34
C LEU A 110 2.22 -2.77 -21.08
N PRO A 111 2.22 -1.91 -22.12
CA PRO A 111 2.48 -0.49 -21.93
C PRO A 111 1.48 0.10 -20.93
N GLN A 112 1.98 0.98 -20.07
CA GLN A 112 1.17 1.72 -19.11
C GLN A 112 1.47 3.20 -19.26
N GLU A 113 0.43 3.98 -19.55
CA GLU A 113 0.50 5.43 -19.44
C GLU A 113 0.06 5.84 -18.03
N ARG A 114 0.80 6.78 -17.44
CA ARG A 114 0.39 7.37 -16.17
C ARG A 114 -0.86 8.19 -16.43
N ARG A 115 -1.95 7.87 -15.73
CA ARG A 115 -3.16 8.69 -15.76
C ARG A 115 -2.79 10.11 -15.27
N PRO A 116 -3.15 11.18 -16.00
CA PRO A 116 -2.90 12.54 -15.55
C PRO A 116 -3.62 12.80 -14.23
N ALA A 117 -3.09 13.76 -13.45
CA ALA A 117 -3.77 14.21 -12.25
C ALA A 117 -5.16 14.74 -12.60
N LEU A 118 -6.14 14.48 -11.73
CA LEU A 118 -7.45 15.09 -11.86
C LEU A 118 -7.31 16.59 -11.63
N THR A 119 -7.73 17.39 -12.60
CA THR A 119 -7.70 18.87 -12.55
C THR A 119 -9.03 19.48 -12.14
N GLU A 120 -10.07 18.66 -12.01
CA GLU A 120 -11.44 19.08 -11.69
C GLU A 120 -11.80 18.65 -10.26
N GLY A 121 -12.52 19.49 -9.53
CA GLY A 121 -13.00 19.19 -8.18
C GLY A 121 -13.34 20.42 -7.35
N VAL A 122 -13.96 20.19 -6.18
CA VAL A 122 -14.33 21.23 -5.20
C VAL A 122 -13.15 21.66 -4.32
N ALA A 123 -12.13 20.80 -4.22
CA ALA A 123 -10.90 21.06 -3.48
C ALA A 123 -9.70 20.56 -4.28
N THR A 124 -8.68 21.41 -4.42
CA THR A 124 -7.40 21.07 -5.06
C THR A 124 -6.34 20.83 -3.99
N CYS A 125 -5.50 19.82 -4.19
CA CYS A 125 -4.41 19.52 -3.28
C CYS A 125 -3.25 18.82 -4.01
N GLU A 126 -2.09 18.72 -3.36
CA GLU A 126 -0.97 18.00 -3.94
C GLU A 126 -1.33 16.50 -4.11
N PRO A 127 -1.25 15.95 -5.33
CA PRO A 127 -1.60 14.56 -5.58
C PRO A 127 -0.55 13.60 -5.02
N LEU A 128 -1.00 12.62 -4.24
CA LEU A 128 -0.17 11.52 -3.77
C LEU A 128 -0.14 10.41 -4.82
N PHE A 129 0.98 10.27 -5.53
CA PHE A 129 1.15 9.20 -6.50
C PHE A 129 1.65 7.91 -5.84
N PRO A 130 1.14 6.74 -6.24
CA PRO A 130 1.71 5.48 -5.81
C PRO A 130 3.13 5.33 -6.37
N VAL A 131 4.08 5.02 -5.49
CA VAL A 131 5.48 4.73 -5.83
C VAL A 131 5.80 3.34 -5.33
N ARG A 132 6.52 2.56 -6.14
CA ARG A 132 6.99 1.25 -5.69
C ARG A 132 8.02 1.42 -4.57
N ILE A 133 8.00 0.53 -3.58
CA ILE A 133 8.90 0.64 -2.42
C ILE A 133 10.38 0.56 -2.85
N ASP A 134 10.73 -0.31 -3.80
CA ASP A 134 12.09 -0.41 -4.34
C ASP A 134 12.56 0.88 -5.03
N GLN A 135 11.64 1.59 -5.69
CA GLN A 135 11.92 2.90 -6.29
C GLN A 135 12.05 3.98 -5.22
N SER A 136 11.17 4.00 -4.21
CA SER A 136 11.17 5.04 -3.17
C SER A 136 12.41 5.00 -2.28
N ILE A 137 13.04 3.84 -2.13
CA ILE A 137 14.29 3.68 -1.36
C ILE A 137 15.55 3.90 -2.21
N GLY A 138 15.42 4.05 -3.54
CA GLY A 138 16.55 4.21 -4.47
C GLY A 138 17.25 2.89 -4.83
N ALA A 139 16.60 1.74 -4.62
CA ALA A 139 17.16 0.42 -4.92
C ALA A 139 16.76 -0.11 -6.31
N GLY A 140 15.74 0.49 -6.94
CA GLY A 140 15.32 0.22 -8.31
C GLY A 140 16.08 1.08 -9.32
N SER A 141 17.08 0.49 -9.97
CA SER A 141 17.61 0.91 -11.28
C SER A 141 17.18 -0.11 -12.31
#